data_AF-A0A7K0EJK1-F1
#
_entry.id   AF-A0A7K0EJK1-F1
#
_cell.length_a   1.000
_cell.length_b   1.000
_cell.length_c   1.000
_cell.angle_alpha   90.00
_cell.angle_beta   90.00
_cell.angle_gamma   90.00
#
_symmetry.space_group_name_H-M   'P 1'
#
loop_
_entity.id
_entity.type
_entity.pdbx_description
1 polymer ?
#
loop_
_entity_poly.entity_id
_entity_poly.type
_entity_poly.pdbx_seq_one_letter_code
_entity_poly.pdbx_strand_id
1 'polypeptide(L)'
;MTHANNADQLLDITLRELTNDPVHLQPMANSFIDQWVRALGSGHLVLDDISDELEQLKAALASGKSLQIAESLHSLAKLTRKSLDNADREELKVKLQELATTLDAVSTGLGRKSK
;
A
#
# COMPACT_ATOMS: atom_id res chain seq x y z
N MET A 1 -19.78 11.72 -10.75
CA MET A 1 -18.69 12.19 -9.85
C MET A 1 -18.62 11.24 -8.66
N THR A 2 -18.00 10.05 -8.76
CA THR A 2 -17.98 9.09 -7.62
C THR A 2 -17.05 7.88 -7.87
N HIS A 3 -15.77 8.10 -8.17
CA HIS A 3 -14.79 6.99 -8.16
C HIS A 3 -13.57 7.30 -7.30
N ALA A 4 -13.09 8.56 -7.26
CA ALA A 4 -11.97 8.97 -6.41
C ALA A 4 -12.26 8.79 -4.90
N ASN A 5 -13.47 9.14 -4.43
CA ASN A 5 -13.81 9.05 -3.00
C ASN A 5 -13.82 7.61 -2.44
N ASN A 6 -14.11 6.61 -3.28
CA ASN A 6 -14.15 5.22 -2.81
C ASN A 6 -12.74 4.66 -2.61
N ALA A 7 -11.81 5.00 -3.51
CA ALA A 7 -10.42 4.56 -3.41
C ALA A 7 -9.73 5.17 -2.20
N ASP A 8 -9.92 6.47 -1.93
CA ASP A 8 -9.38 7.15 -0.75
C ASP A 8 -9.92 6.52 0.56
N GLN A 9 -11.24 6.30 0.68
CA GLN A 9 -11.82 5.68 1.89
C GLN A 9 -11.36 4.23 2.11
N LEU A 10 -11.18 3.46 1.04
CA LEU A 10 -10.74 2.06 1.14
C LEU A 10 -9.24 1.96 1.41
N LEU A 11 -8.45 2.93 0.94
CA LEU A 11 -7.08 3.16 1.37
C LEU A 11 -7.00 3.39 2.87
N ASP A 12 -7.80 4.32 3.41
CA ASP A 12 -7.86 4.59 4.85
C ASP A 12 -8.28 3.37 5.66
N ILE A 13 -9.30 2.64 5.20
CA ILE A 13 -9.73 1.39 5.83
C ILE A 13 -8.58 0.39 5.83
N THR A 14 -7.87 0.25 4.72
CA THR A 14 -6.80 -0.74 4.67
C THR A 14 -5.62 -0.34 5.53
N LEU A 15 -5.22 0.93 5.54
CA LEU A 15 -4.18 1.43 6.45
C LEU A 15 -4.56 1.18 7.91
N ARG A 16 -5.84 1.36 8.25
CA ARG A 16 -6.37 1.07 9.59
C ARG A 16 -6.31 -0.41 9.94
N GLU A 17 -6.74 -1.29 9.03
CA GLU A 17 -6.69 -2.75 9.24
C GLU A 17 -5.23 -3.26 9.30
N LEU A 18 -4.34 -2.74 8.44
CA LEU A 18 -2.91 -3.02 8.46
C LEU A 18 -2.26 -2.67 9.81
N THR A 19 -2.71 -1.57 10.44
CA THR A 19 -2.20 -1.12 11.74
C THR A 19 -2.66 -2.01 12.91
N ASN A 20 -3.87 -2.58 12.80
CA ASN A 20 -4.43 -3.46 13.83
C ASN A 20 -3.87 -4.88 13.72
N ASP A 21 -4.25 -5.59 12.65
CA ASP A 21 -3.80 -6.94 12.33
C ASP A 21 -3.87 -7.17 10.81
N PRO A 22 -2.73 -7.28 10.12
CA PRO A 22 -2.73 -7.49 8.68
C PRO A 22 -3.32 -8.83 8.25
N VAL A 23 -3.47 -9.82 9.14
CA VAL A 23 -4.11 -11.10 8.79
C VAL A 23 -5.59 -10.87 8.42
N HIS A 24 -6.22 -9.84 8.98
CA HIS A 24 -7.61 -9.47 8.65
C HIS A 24 -7.76 -8.98 7.21
N LEU A 25 -6.66 -8.65 6.53
CA LEU A 25 -6.67 -8.23 5.14
C LEU A 25 -6.61 -9.38 4.15
N GLN A 26 -6.34 -10.62 4.58
CA GLN A 26 -6.42 -11.80 3.72
C GLN A 26 -7.69 -11.85 2.85
N PRO A 27 -8.91 -11.76 3.42
CA PRO A 27 -10.15 -11.82 2.63
C PRO A 27 -10.35 -10.60 1.73
N MET A 28 -9.74 -9.46 2.07
CA MET A 28 -9.86 -8.21 1.32
C MET A 28 -8.68 -7.95 0.39
N ALA A 29 -7.67 -8.82 0.34
CA ALA A 29 -6.39 -8.59 -0.34
C ALA A 29 -6.57 -8.33 -1.84
N ASN A 30 -7.47 -9.06 -2.51
CA ASN A 30 -7.79 -8.82 -3.93
C ASN A 30 -8.38 -7.42 -4.15
N SER A 31 -9.44 -7.08 -3.41
CA SER A 31 -10.09 -5.77 -3.52
C SER A 31 -9.15 -4.64 -3.12
N PHE A 32 -8.28 -4.87 -2.14
CA PHE A 32 -7.28 -3.91 -1.70
C PHE A 32 -6.25 -3.62 -2.79
N ILE A 33 -5.68 -4.67 -3.40
CA ILE A 33 -4.65 -4.53 -4.44
C ILE A 33 -5.22 -3.83 -5.67
N ASP A 34 -6.39 -4.24 -6.16
CA ASP A 34 -7.04 -3.60 -7.31
C ASP A 34 -7.27 -2.10 -7.09
N GLN A 35 -7.53 -1.71 -5.84
CA GLN A 35 -7.74 -0.32 -5.48
C GLN A 35 -6.46 0.47 -5.33
N TRP A 36 -5.39 -0.16 -4.85
CA TRP A 36 -4.06 0.44 -4.83
C TRP A 36 -3.53 0.63 -6.24
N VAL A 37 -3.69 -0.37 -7.10
CA VAL A 37 -3.39 -0.25 -8.54
C VAL A 37 -4.19 0.89 -9.16
N ARG A 38 -5.48 1.08 -8.81
CA ARG A 38 -6.28 2.22 -9.32
C ARG A 38 -5.87 3.56 -8.74
N ALA A 39 -5.58 3.64 -7.43
CA ALA A 39 -5.21 4.88 -6.75
C ALA A 39 -3.84 5.38 -7.21
N LEU A 40 -2.91 4.45 -7.42
CA LEU A 40 -1.56 4.72 -7.93
C LEU A 40 -1.58 4.83 -9.47
N GLY A 41 -2.61 4.27 -10.12
CA GLY A 41 -2.81 4.08 -11.55
C GLY A 41 -3.00 5.33 -12.42
N SER A 42 -2.45 6.48 -12.04
CA SER A 42 -2.44 7.67 -12.88
C SER A 42 -1.01 8.08 -13.28
N GLY A 43 -0.39 7.29 -14.17
CA GLY A 43 0.37 7.91 -15.27
C GLY A 43 1.74 7.38 -15.69
N HIS A 44 2.45 6.52 -14.96
CA HIS A 44 3.88 6.27 -15.29
C HIS A 44 4.39 4.85 -14.98
N LEU A 45 5.48 4.46 -15.68
CA LEU A 45 6.27 3.21 -15.61
C LEU A 45 6.51 2.62 -14.21
N VAL A 46 6.40 3.44 -13.16
CA VAL A 46 6.50 3.02 -11.75
C VAL A 46 5.36 2.06 -11.34
N LEU A 47 4.30 1.95 -12.16
CA LEU A 47 3.16 1.08 -11.92
C LEU A 47 3.47 -0.42 -12.02
N ASP A 48 4.43 -0.83 -12.84
CA ASP A 48 4.77 -2.26 -12.97
C ASP A 48 5.43 -2.76 -11.68
N ASP A 49 6.45 -2.05 -11.19
CA ASP A 49 7.12 -2.37 -9.91
C ASP A 49 6.14 -2.36 -8.72
N ILE A 50 5.23 -1.39 -8.68
CA ILE A 50 4.21 -1.29 -7.63
C ILE A 50 3.21 -2.46 -7.74
N SER A 51 2.80 -2.83 -8.95
CA SER A 51 1.85 -3.93 -9.17
C SER A 51 2.46 -5.27 -8.79
N ASP A 52 3.72 -5.51 -9.14
CA ASP A 52 4.48 -6.70 -8.73
C ASP A 52 4.61 -6.80 -7.20
N GLU A 53 4.91 -5.68 -6.54
CA GLU A 53 5.03 -5.66 -5.08
C GLU A 53 3.66 -5.83 -4.39
N LEU A 54 2.58 -5.33 -4.99
CA LEU A 54 1.21 -5.58 -4.53
C LEU A 54 0.82 -7.06 -4.67
N GLU A 55 1.15 -7.70 -5.79
CA GLU A 55 0.99 -9.16 -6.00
C GLU A 55 1.76 -9.95 -4.93
N GLN A 56 3.00 -9.55 -4.61
CA GLN A 56 3.78 -10.16 -3.53
C GLN A 56 3.11 -9.96 -2.17
N LEU A 57 2.60 -8.77 -1.88
CA LEU A 57 1.85 -8.50 -0.65
C LEU A 57 0.59 -9.39 -0.57
N LYS A 58 -0.09 -9.65 -1.69
CA LYS A 58 -1.22 -10.61 -1.75
C LYS A 58 -0.82 -11.99 -1.28
N ALA A 59 0.29 -12.49 -1.83
CA ALA A 59 0.81 -13.80 -1.51
C ALA A 59 1.27 -13.87 -0.04
N ALA A 60 1.93 -12.81 0.44
CA ALA A 60 2.35 -12.68 1.83
C ALA A 60 1.15 -12.68 2.78
N LEU A 61 0.11 -11.89 2.48
CA LEU A 61 -1.16 -11.87 3.20
C LEU A 61 -1.77 -13.27 3.20
N ALA A 62 -1.97 -13.91 2.04
CA ALA A 62 -2.56 -15.24 1.94
C ALA A 62 -1.76 -16.31 2.70
N SER A 63 -0.43 -16.17 2.78
CA SER A 63 0.43 -17.07 3.55
C SER A 63 0.42 -16.80 5.06
N GLY A 64 -0.17 -15.67 5.50
CA GLY A 64 -0.23 -15.26 6.91
C GLY A 64 1.14 -14.91 7.52
N LYS A 65 2.16 -14.68 6.68
CA LYS A 65 3.53 -14.41 7.16
C LYS A 65 3.73 -12.92 7.40
N SER A 66 3.56 -12.52 8.65
CA SER A 66 3.70 -11.14 9.13
C SER A 66 5.00 -10.45 8.71
N LEU A 67 6.11 -11.20 8.65
CA LEU A 67 7.40 -10.69 8.19
C LEU A 67 7.39 -10.33 6.69
N GLN A 68 6.86 -11.20 5.84
CA GLN A 68 6.76 -10.95 4.39
C GLN A 68 5.78 -9.81 4.11
N ILE A 69 4.70 -9.74 4.89
CA ILE A 69 3.75 -8.63 4.82
C ILE A 69 4.47 -7.31 5.14
N ALA A 70 5.26 -7.27 6.22
CA ALA A 70 6.04 -6.09 6.58
C ALA A 70 7.05 -5.70 5.48
N GLU A 71 7.77 -6.67 4.91
CA GLU A 71 8.72 -6.43 3.82
C GLU A 71 8.04 -5.82 2.59
N SER A 72 6.95 -6.41 2.11
CA SER A 72 6.21 -5.88 0.96
C SER A 72 5.60 -4.50 1.22
N LEU A 73 5.10 -4.24 2.44
CA LEU A 73 4.62 -2.90 2.82
C LEU A 73 5.75 -1.86 2.82
N HIS A 74 6.95 -2.23 3.27
CA HIS A 74 8.12 -1.35 3.25
C HIS A 74 8.58 -1.07 1.81
N SER A 75 8.62 -2.10 0.96
CA SER A 75 8.91 -1.94 -0.47
C SER A 75 7.90 -1.04 -1.16
N LEU A 76 6.60 -1.22 -0.91
CA LEU A 76 5.54 -0.35 -1.43
C LEU A 76 5.70 1.09 -0.95
N ALA A 77 6.07 1.31 0.31
CA ALA A 77 6.34 2.65 0.82
C ALA A 77 7.49 3.32 0.04
N LYS A 78 8.55 2.57 -0.23
CA LYS A 78 9.72 3.04 -0.97
C LYS A 78 9.39 3.34 -2.43
N LEU A 79 8.63 2.48 -3.09
CA LEU A 79 8.14 2.68 -4.46
C LEU A 79 7.21 3.89 -4.53
N THR A 80 6.30 4.04 -3.56
CA THR A 80 5.43 5.22 -3.45
C THR A 80 6.24 6.51 -3.28
N ARG A 81 7.33 6.50 -2.48
CA ARG A 81 8.25 7.65 -2.40
C ARG A 81 8.99 7.91 -3.71
N LYS A 82 9.43 6.88 -4.43
CA LYS A 82 10.00 7.06 -5.77
C LYS A 82 8.99 7.65 -6.77
N SER A 83 7.71 7.33 -6.63
CA SER A 83 6.65 7.94 -7.43
C SER A 83 6.46 9.43 -7.09
N LEU A 84 6.74 9.88 -5.86
CA LEU A 84 6.72 11.30 -5.50
C LEU A 84 7.70 12.12 -6.32
N ASP A 85 8.89 11.58 -6.56
CA ASP A 85 9.94 12.25 -7.35
C ASP A 85 9.51 12.43 -8.81
N ASN A 86 8.64 11.55 -9.31
CA ASN A 86 8.12 11.58 -10.68
C ASN A 86 6.72 12.22 -10.82
N ALA A 87 6.06 12.59 -9.71
CA ALA A 87 4.73 13.16 -9.75
C ALA A 87 4.79 14.67 -10.07
N ASP A 88 4.12 15.14 -11.12
CA ASP A 88 4.12 16.57 -11.47
C ASP A 88 3.14 17.42 -10.64
N ARG A 89 2.21 16.78 -9.89
CA ARG A 89 1.15 17.47 -9.15
C ARG A 89 1.45 17.49 -7.64
N GLU A 90 1.56 18.68 -7.04
CA GLU A 90 1.85 18.84 -5.60
C GLU A 90 0.80 18.18 -4.69
N GLU A 91 -0.49 18.29 -5.01
CA GLU A 91 -1.56 17.65 -4.22
C GLU A 91 -1.42 16.11 -4.20
N LEU A 92 -0.96 15.53 -5.32
CA LEU A 92 -0.68 14.11 -5.41
C LEU A 92 0.56 13.75 -4.59
N LYS A 93 1.58 14.62 -4.56
CA LYS A 93 2.77 14.43 -3.74
C LYS A 93 2.45 14.37 -2.24
N VAL A 94 1.63 15.29 -1.74
CA VAL A 94 1.25 15.30 -0.31
C VAL A 94 0.56 13.99 0.07
N LYS A 95 -0.44 13.56 -0.71
CA LYS A 95 -1.15 12.29 -0.47
C LYS A 95 -0.25 11.06 -0.55
N LEU A 96 0.58 10.97 -1.58
CA LEU A 96 1.53 9.87 -1.74
C LEU A 96 2.58 9.84 -0.62
N GLN A 97 2.93 10.99 -0.07
CA GLN A 97 3.89 11.09 1.03
C GLN A 97 3.28 10.66 2.37
N GLU A 98 2.03 11.06 2.65
CA GLU A 98 1.26 10.54 3.79
C GLU A 98 1.09 9.03 3.69
N LEU A 99 0.79 8.54 2.48
CA LEU A 99 0.65 7.12 2.20
C LEU A 99 1.93 6.34 2.47
N ALA A 100 3.04 6.80 1.91
CA ALA A 100 4.34 6.16 2.10
C ALA A 100 4.80 6.21 3.56
N THR A 101 4.51 7.30 4.27
CA THR A 101 4.85 7.41 5.70
C THR A 101 4.04 6.41 6.53
N THR A 102 2.75 6.26 6.24
CA THR A 102 1.88 5.33 6.96
C THR A 102 2.29 3.88 6.68
N LEU A 103 2.54 3.51 5.42
CA LEU A 103 3.03 2.18 5.07
C LEU A 103 4.36 1.84 5.75
N ASP A 104 5.30 2.78 5.76
CA ASP A 104 6.62 2.60 6.38
C ASP A 104 6.50 2.41 7.89
N ALA A 105 5.66 3.21 8.55
CA ALA A 105 5.35 3.10 9.98
C ALA A 105 4.70 1.74 10.31
N VAL A 106 3.74 1.29 9.51
CA VAL A 106 3.07 0.00 9.73
C VAL A 106 4.01 -1.17 9.46
N SER A 107 4.83 -1.12 8.39
CA SER A 107 5.86 -2.13 8.13
C SER A 107 6.82 -2.28 9.32
N THR A 108 7.27 -1.15 9.87
CA THR A 108 8.17 -1.11 11.03
C THR A 108 7.48 -1.63 12.29
N GLY A 109 6.21 -1.29 12.48
CA GLY A 109 5.39 -1.77 13.59
C GLY A 109 5.18 -3.29 13.54
N LEU A 110 4.92 -3.83 12.36
CA LEU A 110 4.76 -5.27 12.12
C LEU A 110 6.08 -6.03 12.27
N GLY A 111 7.16 -5.53 11.69
CA GLY A 111 8.50 -6.11 11.84
C GLY A 111 8.97 -6.15 13.30
N ARG A 112 8.55 -5.18 14.13
CA ARG A 112 8.85 -5.18 15.57
C ARG A 112 7.95 -6.10 16.40
N LYS A 113 6.68 -6.29 16.01
CA LYS A 113 5.75 -7.24 16.69
C LYS A 113 6.09 -8.70 16.40
N SER A 114 6.81 -8.98 15.31
CA SER A 114 7.14 -10.36 14.88
C SER A 114 8.43 -10.92 15.49
N LYS A 115 8.99 -10.28 16.53
CA LYS A 115 10.28 -10.63 17.17
C LYS A 115 10.08 -11.19 18.59
#